data_AF-A0A4Q3SES0-F1
#
_entry.id   AF-A0A4Q3SES0-F1
#
_cell.length_a   1.000
_cell.length_b   1.000
_cell.length_c   1.000
_cell.angle_alpha   90.00
_cell.angle_beta   90.00
_cell.angle_gamma   90.00
#
_symmetry.space_group_name_H-M   'P 1'
#
loop_
_entity.id
_entity.type
_entity.pdbx_description
1 polymer ?
#
loop_
_entity_poly.entity_id
_entity_poly.type
_entity_poly.pdbx_seq_one_letter_code
_entity_poly.pdbx_strand_id
1 'polypeptide(L)'
;MPGFYQYGVGSAGFGAWRELAAYRKASAWALSGEHSSFPLVYHWRVLPRPERPQLTERQLDWLQKAPAYWNGSDAVRVRLEAIAAASATIVLFLEYVPQTLHAWLGESLAGPSLDAAEDGILRLYEQVQDTATFMNARGMLHFDLHAHNVLTDGERAYVADFGLALCADFDLSPSERAFFEAHRLYDRGFVAWNFLEQLRSKDGSTLTPALDGLVERWTPAAKVVGAFIEKLGEESKTAPYPAAELEAALADN
;
A
#
# COMPACT_ATOMS: atom_id res chain seq x y z
N MET A 1 -16.71 -8.94 2.18
CA MET A 1 -15.97 -8.10 3.15
C MET A 1 -16.36 -6.64 2.91
N PRO A 2 -16.49 -5.80 3.95
CA PRO A 2 -16.78 -4.38 3.74
C PRO A 2 -15.62 -3.68 3.03
N GLY A 3 -15.92 -2.79 2.08
CA GLY A 3 -14.90 -2.08 1.29
C GLY A 3 -13.96 -1.22 2.13
N PHE A 4 -14.44 -0.65 3.24
CA PHE A 4 -13.59 0.13 4.16
C PHE A 4 -12.46 -0.67 4.80
N TYR A 5 -12.55 -2.01 4.83
CA TYR A 5 -11.48 -2.86 5.33
C TYR A 5 -10.28 -2.90 4.36
N GLN A 6 -10.44 -2.39 3.13
CA GLN A 6 -9.39 -2.32 2.11
C GLN A 6 -8.38 -1.21 2.37
N TYR A 7 -8.77 -0.13 3.05
CA TYR A 7 -7.84 0.95 3.37
C TYR A 7 -6.77 0.46 4.36
N GLY A 8 -5.50 0.75 4.09
CA GLY A 8 -4.29 0.34 4.84
C GLY A 8 -4.17 0.87 6.27
N VAL A 9 -5.26 0.87 7.05
CA VAL A 9 -5.33 1.34 8.44
C VAL A 9 -5.45 0.16 9.43
N GLY A 10 -4.77 -0.96 9.14
CA GLY A 10 -4.66 -2.11 10.05
C GLY A 10 -5.58 -3.29 9.74
N SER A 11 -5.93 -3.51 8.46
CA SER A 11 -6.67 -4.69 8.05
C SER A 11 -5.78 -5.92 7.88
N ALA A 12 -6.36 -7.11 7.83
CA ALA A 12 -5.65 -8.39 7.73
C ALA A 12 -5.73 -9.01 6.32
N GLY A 13 -5.86 -8.18 5.29
CA GLY A 13 -5.91 -8.64 3.90
C GLY A 13 -7.25 -9.27 3.47
N PHE A 14 -7.47 -9.32 2.16
CA PHE A 14 -8.71 -9.86 1.56
C PHE A 14 -8.60 -11.31 1.10
N GLY A 15 -7.44 -11.93 1.30
CA GLY A 15 -7.24 -13.37 1.16
C GLY A 15 -5.94 -13.72 0.43
N ALA A 16 -5.24 -14.74 0.92
CA ALA A 16 -3.93 -15.14 0.41
C ALA A 16 -3.97 -15.53 -1.09
N TRP A 17 -5.11 -16.03 -1.59
CA TRP A 17 -5.27 -16.33 -3.02
C TRP A 17 -5.36 -15.08 -3.89
N ARG A 18 -6.00 -14.00 -3.42
CA ARG A 18 -6.04 -12.72 -4.13
C ARG A 18 -4.66 -12.07 -4.17
N GLU A 19 -3.95 -12.11 -3.04
CA GLU A 19 -2.57 -11.63 -2.94
C GLU A 19 -1.62 -12.41 -3.88
N LEU A 20 -1.68 -13.76 -3.88
CA LEU A 20 -0.92 -14.57 -4.83
C LEU A 20 -1.25 -14.23 -6.29
N ALA A 21 -2.53 -14.03 -6.61
CA ALA A 21 -2.95 -13.67 -7.96
C ALA A 21 -2.39 -12.29 -8.37
N ALA A 22 -2.41 -11.32 -7.47
CA ALA A 22 -1.82 -9.99 -7.67
C ALA A 22 -0.29 -10.08 -7.88
N TYR A 23 0.44 -10.83 -7.04
CA TYR A 23 1.87 -11.08 -7.24
C TYR A 23 2.18 -11.72 -8.60
N ARG A 24 1.40 -12.71 -9.02
CA ARG A 24 1.59 -13.35 -10.33
C ARG A 24 1.33 -12.39 -11.49
N LYS A 25 0.32 -11.53 -11.37
CA LYS A 25 0.02 -10.47 -12.36
C LYS A 25 1.17 -9.47 -12.44
N ALA A 26 1.62 -8.95 -11.30
CA ALA A 26 2.75 -8.03 -11.21
C ALA A 26 4.06 -8.62 -11.78
N SER A 27 4.39 -9.85 -11.39
CA SER A 27 5.57 -10.55 -11.92
C SER A 27 5.48 -10.81 -13.42
N ALA A 28 4.28 -11.02 -13.98
CA ALA A 28 4.10 -11.17 -15.42
C ALA A 28 4.44 -9.88 -16.17
N TRP A 29 4.07 -8.71 -15.64
CA TRP A 29 4.44 -7.41 -16.23
C TRP A 29 5.95 -7.16 -16.22
N ALA A 30 6.64 -7.57 -15.15
CA ALA A 30 8.10 -7.50 -15.09
C ALA A 30 8.77 -8.44 -16.11
N LEU A 31 8.28 -9.67 -16.23
CA LEU A 31 8.83 -10.66 -17.17
C LEU A 31 8.57 -10.30 -18.64
N SER A 32 7.43 -9.70 -18.96
CA SER A 32 7.10 -9.25 -20.32
C SER A 32 7.80 -7.96 -20.72
N GLY A 33 8.41 -7.25 -19.75
CA GLY A 33 8.98 -5.92 -19.95
C GLY A 33 7.95 -4.80 -20.06
N GLU A 34 6.68 -5.06 -19.72
CA GLU A 34 5.63 -4.03 -19.68
C GLU A 34 5.86 -3.01 -18.58
N HIS A 35 6.39 -3.45 -17.42
CA HIS A 35 6.76 -2.58 -16.32
C HIS A 35 7.72 -3.30 -15.35
N SER A 36 8.88 -2.72 -15.04
CA SER A 36 9.95 -3.42 -14.30
C SER A 36 9.90 -3.28 -12.78
N SER A 37 9.00 -2.47 -12.23
CA SER A 37 8.94 -2.14 -10.80
C SER A 37 8.24 -3.18 -9.93
N PHE A 38 8.41 -4.48 -10.22
CA PHE A 38 7.80 -5.57 -9.47
C PHE A 38 8.82 -6.69 -9.23
N PRO A 39 8.97 -7.19 -7.98
CA PRO A 39 9.80 -8.35 -7.72
C PRO A 39 9.25 -9.59 -8.46
N LEU A 40 10.14 -10.39 -9.03
CA LEU A 40 9.73 -11.64 -9.67
C LEU A 40 9.20 -12.67 -8.66
N VAL A 41 8.18 -13.42 -9.05
CA VAL A 41 7.72 -14.60 -8.30
C VAL A 41 8.38 -15.83 -8.91
N TYR A 42 9.42 -16.35 -8.25
CA TYR A 42 10.07 -17.58 -8.69
C TYR A 42 9.22 -18.81 -8.42
N HIS A 43 8.47 -18.80 -7.32
CA HIS A 43 7.68 -19.95 -6.90
C HIS A 43 6.63 -19.62 -5.85
N TRP A 44 5.69 -20.54 -5.65
CA TRP A 44 4.81 -20.52 -4.49
C TRP A 44 4.39 -21.93 -4.09
N ARG A 45 4.05 -22.11 -2.81
CA ARG A 45 3.60 -23.38 -2.24
C ARG A 45 2.48 -23.16 -1.23
N VAL A 46 1.56 -24.13 -1.16
CA VAL A 46 0.68 -24.29 -0.01
C VAL A 46 1.39 -25.24 0.95
N LEU A 47 1.70 -24.77 2.16
CA LEU A 47 2.31 -25.59 3.19
C LEU A 47 1.27 -25.88 4.29
N PRO A 48 1.15 -27.13 4.75
CA PRO A 48 0.31 -27.44 5.89
C PRO A 48 0.86 -26.71 7.12
N ARG A 49 -0.06 -26.29 8.00
CA ARG A 49 0.22 -25.72 9.32
C ARG A 49 -0.22 -26.76 10.35
N PRO A 50 0.59 -27.83 10.58
CA PRO A 50 0.18 -28.95 11.43
C PRO A 50 -0.03 -28.53 12.88
N GLU A 51 0.69 -27.50 13.32
CA GLU A 51 0.51 -26.86 14.62
C GLU A 51 0.07 -25.42 14.42
N ARG A 52 -0.98 -25.01 15.14
CA ARG A 52 -1.41 -23.62 15.16
C ARG A 52 -0.39 -22.84 15.99
N PRO A 53 0.23 -21.77 15.45
CA PRO A 53 1.11 -20.93 16.25
C PRO A 53 0.30 -20.37 17.42
N GLN A 54 0.90 -20.39 18.61
CA GLN A 54 0.31 -19.69 19.75
C GLN A 54 0.25 -18.21 19.41
N LEU A 55 -0.96 -17.64 19.47
CA LEU A 55 -1.12 -16.22 19.27
C LEU A 55 -0.51 -15.48 20.46
N THR A 56 0.22 -14.40 20.17
CA THR A 56 0.74 -13.53 21.21
C THR A 56 -0.40 -12.82 21.94
N GLU A 57 -0.16 -12.33 23.16
CA GLU A 57 -1.15 -11.53 23.89
C GLU A 57 -1.67 -10.35 23.06
N ARG A 58 -0.78 -9.68 22.31
CA ARG A 58 -1.15 -8.60 21.39
C ARG A 58 -2.08 -9.05 20.27
N GLN A 59 -1.85 -10.24 19.71
CA GLN A 59 -2.72 -10.79 18.66
C GLN A 59 -4.09 -11.18 19.21
N LEU A 60 -4.14 -11.77 20.41
CA LEU A 60 -5.38 -12.10 21.10
C LEU A 60 -6.19 -10.84 21.45
N ASP A 61 -5.52 -9.81 21.98
CA ASP A 61 -6.11 -8.51 22.27
C ASP A 61 -6.67 -7.85 20.99
N TRP A 62 -5.92 -7.91 19.89
CA TRP A 62 -6.40 -7.40 18.61
C TRP A 62 -7.61 -8.17 18.08
N LEU A 63 -7.64 -9.51 18.17
CA LEU A 63 -8.81 -10.30 17.77
C LEU A 63 -10.09 -9.87 18.50
N GLN A 64 -9.97 -9.47 19.76
CA GLN A 64 -11.09 -8.99 20.57
C GLN A 64 -11.51 -7.55 20.20
N LYS A 65 -10.54 -6.66 19.95
CA LYS A 65 -10.78 -5.24 19.69
C LYS A 65 -11.12 -4.91 18.23
N ALA A 66 -10.61 -5.71 17.29
CA ALA A 66 -10.73 -5.43 15.87
C ALA A 66 -12.18 -5.27 15.38
N PRO A 67 -13.17 -6.09 15.81
CA PRO A 67 -14.55 -5.88 15.38
C PRO A 67 -15.07 -4.50 15.76
N ALA A 68 -14.82 -4.05 16.99
CA ALA A 68 -15.22 -2.72 17.46
C ALA A 68 -14.48 -1.61 16.68
N TYR A 69 -13.16 -1.77 16.47
CA TYR A 69 -12.36 -0.85 15.66
C TYR A 69 -12.88 -0.74 14.22
N TRP A 70 -13.42 -1.83 13.66
CA TRP A 70 -13.99 -1.90 12.33
C TRP A 70 -15.52 -1.74 12.31
N ASN A 71 -16.05 -0.76 13.05
CA ASN A 71 -17.48 -0.40 13.11
C ASN A 71 -18.41 -1.56 13.49
N GLY A 72 -17.97 -2.44 14.38
CA GLY A 72 -18.75 -3.61 14.82
C GLY A 72 -18.93 -4.68 13.73
N SER A 73 -18.07 -4.73 12.72
CA SER A 73 -18.25 -5.63 11.57
C SER A 73 -18.04 -7.10 11.91
N ASP A 74 -19.12 -7.88 11.92
CA ASP A 74 -19.06 -9.35 12.04
C ASP A 74 -18.26 -10.00 10.91
N ALA A 75 -18.28 -9.43 9.71
CA ALA A 75 -17.48 -9.94 8.59
C ALA A 75 -15.97 -9.89 8.89
N VAL A 76 -15.51 -8.83 9.56
CA VAL A 76 -14.11 -8.70 10.00
C VAL A 76 -13.78 -9.73 11.08
N ARG A 77 -14.67 -9.92 12.06
CA ARG A 77 -14.51 -10.97 13.09
C ARG A 77 -14.36 -12.35 12.45
N VAL A 78 -15.29 -12.74 11.58
CA VAL A 78 -15.26 -14.03 10.86
C VAL A 78 -13.98 -14.19 10.05
N ARG A 79 -13.53 -13.13 9.36
CA ARG A 79 -12.27 -13.15 8.58
C ARG A 79 -11.06 -13.43 9.48
N LEU A 80 -10.95 -12.75 10.61
CA LEU A 80 -9.83 -12.92 11.54
C LEU A 80 -9.83 -14.30 12.21
N GLU A 81 -11.00 -14.78 12.63
CA GLU A 81 -11.17 -16.15 13.14
C GLU A 81 -10.76 -17.20 12.09
N ALA A 82 -11.12 -16.99 10.81
CA ALA A 82 -10.74 -17.87 9.72
C ALA A 82 -9.21 -17.87 9.46
N ILE A 83 -8.53 -16.73 9.58
CA ILE A 83 -7.06 -16.66 9.49
C ILE A 83 -6.44 -17.46 10.63
N ALA A 84 -6.91 -17.25 11.87
CA ALA A 84 -6.39 -17.94 13.04
C ALA A 84 -6.63 -19.46 12.98
N ALA A 85 -7.73 -19.89 12.37
CA ALA A 85 -8.09 -21.30 12.21
C ALA A 85 -7.49 -21.98 10.98
N ALA A 86 -6.83 -21.23 10.08
CA ALA A 86 -6.31 -21.76 8.82
C ALA A 86 -5.33 -22.92 9.04
N SER A 87 -5.57 -24.03 8.34
CA SER A 87 -4.75 -25.25 8.41
C SER A 87 -3.55 -25.25 7.46
N ALA A 88 -3.39 -24.21 6.67
CA ALA A 88 -2.33 -24.06 5.70
C ALA A 88 -1.95 -22.59 5.50
N THR A 89 -0.76 -22.35 4.97
CA THR A 89 -0.29 -21.04 4.53
C THR A 89 0.15 -21.10 3.09
N ILE A 90 0.00 -19.99 2.37
CA ILE A 90 0.70 -19.79 1.10
C ILE A 90 2.07 -19.22 1.44
N VAL A 91 3.12 -19.77 0.81
CA VAL A 91 4.49 -19.28 0.87
C VAL A 91 4.89 -18.85 -0.52
N LEU A 92 5.38 -17.62 -0.64
CA LEU A 92 5.89 -17.02 -1.88
C LEU A 92 7.42 -17.04 -1.85
N PHE A 93 8.04 -17.35 -2.99
CA PHE A 93 9.48 -17.23 -3.19
C PHE A 93 9.68 -16.11 -4.20
N LEU A 94 10.08 -14.96 -3.69
CA LEU A 94 10.21 -13.72 -4.45
C LEU A 94 11.66 -13.43 -4.77
N GLU A 95 11.88 -12.60 -5.78
CA GLU A 95 13.12 -11.87 -5.99
C GLU A 95 13.53 -11.10 -4.74
N TYR A 96 14.81 -11.21 -4.41
CA TYR A 96 15.37 -10.51 -3.27
C TYR A 96 15.75 -9.08 -3.66
N VAL A 97 15.11 -8.12 -3.01
CA VAL A 97 15.46 -6.70 -3.06
C VAL A 97 15.91 -6.29 -1.65
N PRO A 98 17.08 -5.63 -1.50
CA PRO A 98 17.83 -5.66 -0.24
C PRO A 98 17.19 -4.89 0.91
N GLN A 99 16.39 -3.87 0.63
CA GLN A 99 15.82 -3.01 1.65
C GLN A 99 14.47 -2.42 1.22
N THR A 100 13.75 -1.87 2.18
CA THR A 100 12.53 -1.11 1.93
C THR A 100 12.89 0.32 1.54
N LEU A 101 12.01 0.98 0.79
CA LEU A 101 12.12 2.39 0.48
C LEU A 101 12.11 3.23 1.77
N HIS A 102 11.35 2.82 2.79
CA HIS A 102 11.35 3.49 4.09
C HIS A 102 12.73 3.48 4.75
N ALA A 103 13.42 2.33 4.79
CA ALA A 103 14.76 2.25 5.37
C ALA A 103 15.76 3.11 4.58
N TRP A 104 15.74 2.99 3.25
CA TRP A 104 16.60 3.77 2.38
C TRP A 104 16.36 5.28 2.47
N LEU A 105 15.09 5.73 2.54
CA LEU A 105 14.74 7.14 2.75
C LEU A 105 15.21 7.63 4.11
N GLY A 106 15.02 6.84 5.17
CA GLY A 106 15.49 7.19 6.51
C GLY A 106 17.00 7.42 6.56
N GLU A 107 17.78 6.54 5.92
CA GLU A 107 19.24 6.70 5.81
C GLU A 107 19.62 7.91 4.95
N SER A 108 18.93 8.13 3.84
CA SER A 108 19.16 9.25 2.93
C SER A 108 18.90 10.61 3.59
N LEU A 109 17.81 10.70 4.37
CA LEU A 109 17.43 11.92 5.10
C LEU A 109 18.31 12.17 6.33
N ALA A 110 18.80 11.11 6.99
CA ALA A 110 19.74 11.22 8.11
C ALA A 110 21.20 11.38 7.67
N GLY A 111 21.47 11.34 6.36
CA GLY A 111 22.79 11.48 5.78
C GLY A 111 23.40 12.88 5.99
N PRO A 112 24.70 13.06 5.68
CA PRO A 112 25.40 14.31 5.93
C PRO A 112 24.95 15.47 5.04
N SER A 113 24.28 15.21 3.91
CA SER A 113 23.82 16.22 2.97
C SER A 113 22.60 15.72 2.20
N LEU A 114 21.50 16.49 2.25
CA LEU A 114 20.30 16.23 1.44
C LEU A 114 20.57 16.43 -0.06
N ASP A 115 21.43 17.39 -0.43
CA ASP A 115 21.82 17.62 -1.83
C ASP A 115 22.41 16.35 -2.47
N ALA A 116 23.14 15.55 -1.70
CA ALA A 116 23.74 14.31 -2.20
C ALA A 116 22.71 13.18 -2.43
N ALA A 117 21.55 13.24 -1.75
CA ALA A 117 20.48 12.25 -1.84
C ALA A 117 19.29 12.71 -2.71
N GLU A 118 19.18 14.01 -2.99
CA GLU A 118 18.05 14.66 -3.68
C GLU A 118 17.66 13.92 -4.96
N ASP A 119 18.61 13.70 -5.86
CA ASP A 119 18.33 13.03 -7.13
C ASP A 119 17.78 11.62 -6.95
N GLY A 120 18.28 10.86 -5.96
CA GLY A 120 17.79 9.51 -5.67
C GLY A 120 16.37 9.52 -5.12
N ILE A 121 16.09 10.45 -4.20
CA ILE A 121 14.78 10.64 -3.58
C ILE A 121 13.73 10.99 -4.65
N LEU A 122 14.05 11.96 -5.51
CA LEU A 122 13.18 12.37 -6.62
C LEU A 122 12.96 11.21 -7.61
N ARG A 123 14.03 10.51 -8.02
CA ARG A 123 13.92 9.36 -8.94
C ARG A 123 13.02 8.26 -8.40
N LEU A 124 13.24 7.83 -7.16
CA LEU A 124 12.47 6.72 -6.57
C LEU A 124 11.02 7.13 -6.36
N TYR A 125 10.74 8.37 -5.97
CA TYR A 125 9.38 8.86 -5.85
C TYR A 125 8.62 8.83 -7.19
N GLU A 126 9.23 9.36 -8.25
CA GLU A 126 8.62 9.36 -9.59
C GLU A 126 8.37 7.93 -10.07
N GLN A 127 9.29 6.98 -9.81
CA GLN A 127 9.07 5.58 -10.14
C GLN A 127 7.86 4.97 -9.39
N VAL A 128 7.65 5.31 -8.11
CA VAL A 128 6.49 4.80 -7.36
C VAL A 128 5.19 5.39 -7.91
N GLN A 129 5.18 6.68 -8.27
CA GLN A 129 4.00 7.32 -8.89
C GLN A 129 3.69 6.77 -10.29
N ASP A 130 4.71 6.53 -11.11
CA ASP A 130 4.57 5.87 -12.40
C ASP A 130 4.02 4.44 -12.24
N THR A 131 4.57 3.68 -11.29
CA THR A 131 4.09 2.31 -10.99
C THR A 131 2.63 2.31 -10.54
N ALA A 132 2.22 3.24 -9.66
CA ALA A 132 0.83 3.38 -9.24
C ALA A 132 -0.09 3.70 -10.44
N THR A 133 0.33 4.63 -11.30
CA THR A 133 -0.40 4.99 -12.52
C THR A 133 -0.55 3.80 -13.46
N PHE A 134 0.53 3.03 -13.67
CA PHE A 134 0.53 1.82 -14.48
C PHE A 134 -0.43 0.75 -13.93
N MET A 135 -0.35 0.44 -12.62
CA MET A 135 -1.25 -0.54 -11.99
C MET A 135 -2.72 -0.14 -12.17
N ASN A 136 -3.05 1.12 -11.88
CA ASN A 136 -4.42 1.63 -11.95
C ASN A 136 -4.96 1.57 -13.38
N ALA A 137 -4.12 1.90 -14.38
CA ALA A 137 -4.47 1.81 -15.80
C ALA A 137 -4.70 0.35 -16.25
N ARG A 138 -4.02 -0.62 -15.63
CA ARG A 138 -4.20 -2.06 -15.88
C ARG A 138 -5.25 -2.73 -14.98
N GLY A 139 -6.03 -1.94 -14.27
CA GLY A 139 -7.16 -2.43 -13.50
C GLY A 139 -6.76 -3.08 -12.17
N MET A 140 -5.64 -2.68 -11.58
CA MET A 140 -5.16 -3.15 -10.27
C MET A 140 -4.93 -1.95 -9.35
N LEU A 141 -5.53 -2.00 -8.15
CA LEU A 141 -5.30 -1.03 -7.08
C LEU A 141 -4.61 -1.73 -5.92
N HIS A 142 -3.63 -1.10 -5.29
CA HIS A 142 -2.82 -1.64 -4.19
C HIS A 142 -3.44 -1.38 -2.81
N PHE A 143 -4.00 -0.20 -2.59
CA PHE A 143 -4.61 0.28 -1.34
C PHE A 143 -3.68 0.45 -0.12
N ASP A 144 -2.37 0.23 -0.28
CA ASP A 144 -1.42 0.29 0.84
C ASP A 144 0.02 0.60 0.39
N LEU A 145 0.13 1.52 -0.56
CA LEU A 145 1.38 1.80 -1.27
C LEU A 145 2.30 2.75 -0.47
N HIS A 146 2.58 2.40 0.78
CA HIS A 146 3.48 3.14 1.66
C HIS A 146 4.94 2.68 1.55
N ALA A 147 5.89 3.49 2.02
CA ALA A 147 7.33 3.23 1.86
C ALA A 147 7.84 1.90 2.48
N HIS A 148 7.12 1.27 3.41
CA HIS A 148 7.46 -0.08 3.89
C HIS A 148 7.05 -1.22 2.93
N ASN A 149 6.09 -0.97 2.03
CA ASN A 149 5.60 -1.93 1.03
C ASN A 149 6.25 -1.71 -0.34
N VAL A 150 7.17 -0.75 -0.42
CA VAL A 150 8.03 -0.57 -1.59
C VAL A 150 9.43 -1.00 -1.20
N LEU A 151 10.04 -1.84 -2.03
CA LEU A 151 11.44 -2.27 -1.91
C LEU A 151 12.32 -1.43 -2.85
N THR A 152 13.61 -1.30 -2.54
CA THR A 152 14.54 -0.58 -3.39
C THR A 152 15.96 -1.13 -3.30
N ASP A 153 16.70 -1.03 -4.40
CA ASP A 153 18.15 -1.22 -4.46
C ASP A 153 18.93 0.11 -4.40
N GLY A 154 18.22 1.23 -4.25
CA GLY A 154 18.74 2.60 -4.27
C GLY A 154 18.61 3.29 -5.63
N GLU A 155 18.38 2.54 -6.71
CA GLU A 155 18.19 3.07 -8.06
C GLU A 155 16.78 2.80 -8.60
N ARG A 156 16.18 1.68 -8.20
CA ARG A 156 14.85 1.25 -8.64
C ARG A 156 13.92 0.95 -7.48
N ALA A 157 12.67 1.37 -7.62
CA ALA A 157 11.58 1.02 -6.72
C ALA A 157 10.85 -0.23 -7.20
N TYR A 158 10.48 -1.11 -6.28
CA TYR A 158 9.74 -2.34 -6.54
C TYR A 158 8.55 -2.44 -5.59
N VAL A 159 7.34 -2.43 -6.15
CA VAL A 159 6.11 -2.53 -5.36
C VAL A 159 5.89 -3.97 -4.90
N ALA A 160 5.64 -4.14 -3.60
CA ALA A 160 5.42 -5.41 -2.93
C ALA A 160 4.26 -5.30 -1.92
N ASP A 161 3.91 -6.42 -1.28
CA ASP A 161 2.79 -6.56 -0.35
C ASP A 161 1.41 -6.24 -0.96
N PHE A 162 0.92 -7.17 -1.77
CA PHE A 162 -0.39 -7.07 -2.39
C PHE A 162 -1.54 -7.59 -1.51
N GLY A 163 -1.38 -7.62 -0.18
CA GLY A 163 -2.39 -8.13 0.75
C GLY A 163 -3.74 -7.40 0.67
N LEU A 164 -3.70 -6.12 0.27
CA LEU A 164 -4.85 -5.23 0.03
C LEU A 164 -5.09 -4.92 -1.45
N ALA A 165 -4.49 -5.67 -2.37
CA ALA A 165 -4.74 -5.44 -3.78
C ALA A 165 -6.19 -5.79 -4.17
N LEU A 166 -6.78 -4.94 -5.01
CA LEU A 166 -8.08 -5.14 -5.64
C LEU A 166 -7.92 -5.05 -7.16
N CYS A 167 -8.12 -6.17 -7.85
CA CYS A 167 -8.04 -6.23 -9.31
C CYS A 167 -9.44 -6.35 -9.93
N ALA A 168 -9.67 -5.62 -11.03
CA ALA A 168 -10.94 -5.60 -11.74
C ALA A 168 -11.37 -6.97 -12.33
N ASP A 169 -10.41 -7.86 -12.54
CA ASP A 169 -10.57 -9.22 -13.07
C ASP A 169 -10.70 -10.30 -11.97
N PHE A 170 -10.70 -9.92 -10.70
CA PHE A 170 -11.14 -10.82 -9.64
C PHE A 170 -12.64 -11.11 -9.75
N ASP A 171 -13.07 -12.20 -9.10
CA ASP A 171 -14.49 -12.46 -8.86
C ASP A 171 -15.03 -11.46 -7.81
N LEU A 172 -15.40 -10.28 -8.31
CA LEU A 172 -15.88 -9.16 -7.51
C LEU A 172 -17.41 -9.16 -7.44
N SER A 173 -17.93 -9.04 -6.21
CA SER A 173 -19.33 -8.68 -6.00
C SER A 173 -19.66 -7.31 -6.63
N PRO A 174 -20.95 -7.00 -6.90
CA PRO A 174 -21.35 -5.68 -7.40
C PRO A 174 -20.85 -4.52 -6.53
N SER A 175 -20.84 -4.69 -5.21
CA SER A 175 -20.31 -3.68 -4.27
C SER A 175 -18.80 -3.51 -4.37
N GLU A 176 -18.04 -4.59 -4.53
CA GLU A 176 -16.58 -4.50 -4.73
C GLU A 176 -16.25 -3.85 -6.07
N ARG A 177 -17.03 -4.11 -7.11
CA ARG A 177 -16.85 -3.46 -8.42
C ARG A 177 -17.14 -1.96 -8.35
N ALA A 178 -18.24 -1.57 -7.71
CA ALA A 178 -18.55 -0.16 -7.49
C ALA A 178 -17.47 0.53 -6.65
N PHE A 179 -16.96 -0.17 -5.62
CA PHE A 179 -15.83 0.30 -4.83
C PHE A 179 -14.58 0.48 -5.70
N PHE A 180 -14.20 -0.51 -6.51
CA PHE A 180 -13.08 -0.40 -7.43
C PHE A 180 -13.18 0.84 -8.35
N GLU A 181 -14.32 1.04 -9.01
CA GLU A 181 -14.50 2.18 -9.93
C GLU A 181 -14.45 3.53 -9.21
N ALA A 182 -14.95 3.60 -7.98
CA ALA A 182 -14.87 4.83 -7.18
C ALA A 182 -13.45 5.16 -6.73
N HIS A 183 -12.52 4.19 -6.66
CA HIS A 183 -11.20 4.35 -6.03
C HIS A 183 -10.02 4.27 -7.02
N ARG A 184 -10.26 4.42 -8.32
CA ARG A 184 -9.22 4.24 -9.36
C ARG A 184 -8.01 5.16 -9.22
N LEU A 185 -8.12 6.25 -8.47
CA LEU A 185 -7.04 7.21 -8.22
C LEU A 185 -6.44 7.11 -6.81
N TYR A 186 -6.93 6.18 -5.97
CA TYR A 186 -6.54 6.08 -4.56
C TYR A 186 -5.03 5.97 -4.38
N ASP A 187 -4.38 5.04 -5.08
CA ASP A 187 -2.96 4.77 -4.91
C ASP A 187 -2.08 5.99 -5.23
N ARG A 188 -2.40 6.75 -6.28
CA ARG A 188 -1.65 7.97 -6.64
C ARG A 188 -1.69 9.01 -5.53
N GLY A 189 -2.88 9.23 -4.95
CA GLY A 189 -3.06 10.11 -3.81
C GLY A 189 -2.38 9.59 -2.54
N PHE A 190 -2.43 8.28 -2.32
CA PHE A 190 -1.84 7.63 -1.15
C PHE A 190 -0.32 7.69 -1.18
N VAL A 191 0.32 7.46 -2.33
CA VAL A 191 1.77 7.63 -2.52
C VAL A 191 2.18 9.07 -2.23
N ALA A 192 1.46 10.04 -2.79
CA ALA A 192 1.71 11.47 -2.53
C ALA A 192 1.63 11.78 -1.03
N TRP A 193 0.55 11.39 -0.36
CA TRP A 193 0.40 11.59 1.07
C TRP A 193 1.51 10.91 1.88
N ASN A 194 1.71 9.60 1.69
CA ASN A 194 2.66 8.83 2.48
C ASN A 194 4.09 9.35 2.33
N PHE A 195 4.50 9.69 1.10
CA PHE A 195 5.84 10.20 0.84
C PHE A 195 6.08 11.57 1.46
N LEU A 196 5.10 12.49 1.34
CA LEU A 196 5.21 13.81 1.95
C LEU A 196 5.28 13.71 3.48
N GLU A 197 4.59 12.76 4.11
CA GLU A 197 4.76 12.49 5.55
C GLU A 197 6.16 12.00 5.91
N GLN A 198 6.87 11.28 5.03
CA GLN A 198 8.26 10.89 5.25
C GLN A 198 9.24 12.07 5.10
N LEU A 199 8.98 12.97 4.14
CA LEU A 199 9.80 14.16 3.90
C LEU A 199 9.62 15.25 4.95
N ARG A 200 8.51 15.25 5.70
CA ARG A 200 8.31 16.17 6.82
C ARG A 200 9.38 15.90 7.88
N SER A 201 10.40 16.74 7.87
CA SER A 201 11.44 16.75 8.87
C SER A 201 10.83 16.82 10.28
N LYS A 202 11.24 15.88 11.14
CA LYS A 202 10.89 15.90 12.58
C LYS A 202 11.79 16.84 13.38
N ASP A 203 12.88 17.32 12.78
CA ASP A 203 13.95 18.09 13.42
C ASP A 203 14.12 19.51 12.86
N GLY A 204 13.28 19.94 11.92
CA GLY A 204 13.27 21.29 11.34
C GLY A 204 14.31 21.52 10.23
N SER A 205 14.92 20.48 9.68
CA SER A 205 15.83 20.59 8.52
C SER A 205 15.10 21.12 7.30
N THR A 206 15.66 22.14 6.65
CA THR A 206 15.13 22.72 5.41
C THR A 206 15.35 21.74 4.25
N LEU A 207 14.30 21.50 3.45
CA LEU A 207 14.42 20.74 2.22
C LEU A 207 15.22 21.53 1.18
N THR A 208 15.73 20.83 0.18
CA THR A 208 16.33 21.45 -0.99
C THR A 208 15.25 22.04 -1.90
N PRO A 209 15.56 23.03 -2.76
CA PRO A 209 14.55 23.64 -3.63
C PRO A 209 13.80 22.67 -4.55
N ALA A 210 14.44 21.58 -5.02
CA ALA A 210 13.75 20.62 -5.88
C ALA A 210 12.80 19.71 -5.08
N LEU A 211 13.19 19.31 -3.86
CA LEU A 211 12.29 18.59 -2.95
C LEU A 211 11.12 19.46 -2.48
N ASP A 212 11.36 20.74 -2.20
CA ASP A 212 10.28 21.70 -1.91
C ASP A 212 9.31 21.81 -3.09
N GLY A 213 9.82 21.92 -4.33
CA GLY A 213 8.99 21.93 -5.52
C GLY A 213 8.16 20.65 -5.70
N LEU A 214 8.70 19.49 -5.32
CA LEU A 214 7.96 18.22 -5.29
C LEU A 214 6.86 18.25 -4.23
N VAL A 215 7.17 18.71 -3.01
CA VAL A 215 6.19 18.84 -1.93
C VAL A 215 5.06 19.79 -2.33
N GLU A 216 5.36 20.95 -2.90
CA GLU A 216 4.35 21.92 -3.36
C GLU A 216 3.43 21.31 -4.41
N ARG A 217 4.01 20.62 -5.41
CA ARG A 217 3.28 19.94 -6.48
C ARG A 217 2.25 18.93 -5.95
N TRP A 218 2.65 18.10 -4.98
CA TRP A 218 1.82 16.99 -4.50
C TRP A 218 0.99 17.32 -3.26
N THR A 219 1.19 18.50 -2.66
CA THR A 219 0.44 18.97 -1.48
C THR A 219 -1.08 18.92 -1.66
N PRO A 220 -1.68 19.34 -2.80
CA PRO A 220 -3.13 19.27 -2.98
C PRO A 220 -3.69 17.85 -2.79
N ALA A 221 -3.12 16.86 -3.49
CA ALA A 221 -3.57 15.47 -3.41
C ALA A 221 -3.27 14.86 -2.02
N ALA A 222 -2.10 15.14 -1.47
CA ALA A 222 -1.70 14.66 -0.15
C ALA A 222 -2.62 15.16 0.96
N LYS A 223 -3.09 16.41 0.90
CA LYS A 223 -4.05 16.96 1.87
C LYS A 223 -5.41 16.27 1.80
N VAL A 224 -5.92 15.99 0.60
CA VAL A 224 -7.19 15.28 0.42
C VAL A 224 -7.13 13.89 1.03
N VAL A 225 -6.08 13.12 0.71
CA VAL A 225 -5.91 11.76 1.25
C VAL A 225 -5.61 11.79 2.75
N GLY A 226 -4.73 12.69 3.21
CA GLY A 226 -4.41 12.82 4.64
C GLY A 226 -5.63 13.09 5.49
N ALA A 227 -6.48 14.04 5.10
CA ALA A 227 -7.74 14.33 5.79
C ALA A 227 -8.71 13.15 5.77
N PHE A 228 -8.71 12.36 4.69
CA PHE A 228 -9.52 11.14 4.62
C PHE A 228 -9.00 10.05 5.56
N ILE A 229 -7.68 9.82 5.62
CA ILE A 229 -7.06 8.84 6.51
C ILE A 229 -7.25 9.21 7.98
N GLU A 230 -7.15 10.49 8.32
CA GLU A 230 -7.44 11.02 9.67
C GLU A 230 -8.89 10.71 10.07
N LYS A 231 -9.87 11.04 9.21
CA LYS A 231 -11.28 10.70 9.43
C LYS A 231 -11.53 9.20 9.59
N LEU A 232 -10.87 8.37 8.78
CA LEU A 232 -10.92 6.92 8.94
C LEU A 232 -10.37 6.50 10.31
N GLY A 233 -9.27 7.10 10.75
CA GLY A 233 -8.60 6.81 12.02
C GLY A 233 -9.42 7.20 13.24
N GLU A 234 -9.96 8.41 13.24
CA GLU A 234 -10.48 9.09 14.43
C GLU A 234 -12.02 9.15 14.51
N GLU A 235 -12.71 9.20 13.37
CA GLU A 235 -14.15 9.43 13.32
C GLU A 235 -14.94 8.18 12.96
N SER A 236 -14.71 7.62 11.76
CA SER A 236 -15.49 6.47 11.27
C SER A 236 -14.80 5.73 10.13
N LYS A 237 -14.81 4.39 10.19
CA LYS A 237 -14.36 3.55 9.07
C LYS A 237 -15.25 3.67 7.83
N THR A 238 -16.44 4.24 7.93
CA THR A 238 -17.33 4.51 6.79
C THR A 238 -17.28 5.96 6.34
N ALA A 239 -16.22 6.70 6.68
CA ALA A 239 -15.99 8.03 6.13
C ALA A 239 -16.11 7.99 4.60
N PRO A 240 -16.87 8.91 3.97
CA PRO A 240 -16.99 8.96 2.52
C PRO A 240 -15.63 9.19 1.87
N TYR A 241 -15.32 8.41 0.84
CA TYR A 241 -14.10 8.59 0.06
C TYR A 241 -14.20 9.86 -0.81
N PRO A 242 -13.23 10.79 -0.73
CA PRO A 242 -13.27 12.06 -1.45
C PRO A 242 -12.81 11.91 -2.91
N ALA A 243 -13.55 11.15 -3.71
CA ALA A 243 -13.15 10.80 -5.09
C ALA A 243 -13.00 12.04 -5.99
N ALA A 244 -13.99 12.94 -5.97
CA ALA A 244 -14.01 14.12 -6.83
C ALA A 244 -12.95 15.15 -6.42
N GLU A 245 -12.74 15.34 -5.12
CA GLU A 245 -11.69 16.21 -4.60
C GLU A 245 -10.31 15.67 -4.95
N LEU A 246 -10.11 14.35 -4.86
CA LEU A 246 -8.83 13.74 -5.24
C LEU A 246 -8.60 13.84 -6.74
N GLU A 247 -9.61 13.60 -7.57
CA GLU A 247 -9.52 13.75 -9.02
C GLU A 247 -9.13 15.18 -9.39
N ALA A 248 -9.78 16.19 -8.80
CA ALA A 248 -9.44 17.59 -9.03
C ALA A 248 -8.00 17.92 -8.57
N ALA A 249 -7.57 17.39 -7.42
CA ALA A 249 -6.22 17.62 -6.90
C ALA A 249 -5.11 16.90 -7.71
N LEU A 250 -5.46 15.87 -8.46
CA LEU A 250 -4.55 15.14 -9.34
C LEU A 250 -4.58 15.64 -10.80
N ALA A 251 -5.51 16.50 -11.17
CA ALA A 251 -5.64 17.00 -12.55
C ALA A 251 -4.43 17.82 -13.01
N ASP A 252 -3.71 18.44 -12.07
CA ASP A 252 -2.52 19.26 -12.31
C ASP A 252 -1.20 18.46 -12.23
N ASN A 253 -1.28 17.12 -12.11
CA ASN A 253 -0.17 16.19 -11.83
C ASN A 253 -0.10 15.01 -12.81
#